data_AF-A0A0Q6UH84-F1
#
_entry.id   AF-A0A0Q6UH84-F1
#
_cell.length_a   1.000
_cell.length_b   1.000
_cell.length_c   1.000
_cell.angle_alpha   90.00
_cell.angle_beta   90.00
_cell.angle_gamma   90.00
#
_symmetry.space_group_name_H-M   'P 1'
#
loop_
_entity.id
_entity.type
_entity.pdbx_description
1 polymer ?
#
loop_
_entity_poly.entity_id
_entity_poly.type
_entity_poly.pdbx_seq_one_letter_code
_entity_poly.pdbx_strand_id
1 'polypeptide(L)'
;MADFDRLEKKLQRRVQQRRLADAKVQLKFEVRRPPLEATDASRALDKRAQAIYAEPGLTMQVAEVATGGGTDASFAAMQARGPVIEGLGLTGFGAHSNDAEYVDIRSIAPRLYLVARLIMEISGANP
;
A
#
# COMPACT_ATOMS: atom_id res chain seq x y z
N MET A 1 -5.02 -12.93 5.03
CA MET A 1 -5.56 -13.37 6.36
C MET A 1 -4.91 -14.65 6.88
N ALA A 2 -4.81 -15.73 6.09
CA ALA A 2 -4.22 -16.99 6.54
C ALA A 2 -2.80 -16.87 7.17
N ASP A 3 -2.01 -15.91 6.71
CA ASP A 3 -0.68 -15.63 7.28
C ASP A 3 -0.74 -15.01 8.68
N PHE A 4 -1.72 -14.15 8.96
CA PHE A 4 -1.96 -13.64 10.31
C PHE A 4 -2.36 -14.77 11.26
N ASP A 5 -3.25 -15.66 10.83
CA ASP A 5 -3.66 -16.83 11.64
C ASP A 5 -2.47 -17.74 11.94
N ARG A 6 -1.61 -17.98 10.94
CA ARG A 6 -0.40 -18.78 11.10
C ARG A 6 0.58 -18.11 12.07
N LEU A 7 0.75 -16.80 11.96
CA LEU A 7 1.61 -16.01 12.83
C LEU A 7 1.09 -16.03 14.28
N GLU A 8 -0.19 -15.77 14.49
CA GLU A 8 -0.82 -15.81 15.81
C GLU A 8 -0.61 -17.18 16.47
N LYS A 9 -0.95 -18.27 15.77
CA LYS A 9 -0.75 -19.64 16.28
C LYS A 9 0.72 -19.94 16.61
N LYS A 10 1.66 -19.38 15.85
CA LYS A 10 3.10 -19.54 16.12
C LYS A 10 3.51 -18.74 17.36
N LEU A 11 3.06 -17.50 17.50
CA LEU A 11 3.36 -16.66 18.65
C LEU A 11 2.74 -17.22 19.94
N GLN A 12 1.48 -17.65 19.89
CA GLN A 12 0.80 -18.29 21.01
C GLN A 12 1.55 -19.54 21.50
N ARG A 13 2.08 -20.37 20.60
CA ARG A 13 2.92 -21.52 20.98
C ARG A 13 4.24 -21.09 21.61
N ARG A 14 4.87 -20.03 21.11
CA ARG A 14 6.17 -19.55 21.59
C ARG A 14 6.09 -18.96 22.99
N VAL A 15 5.02 -18.21 23.31
CA VAL A 15 4.88 -17.61 24.65
C VAL A 15 4.68 -18.63 25.77
N GLN A 16 4.33 -19.88 25.44
CA GLN A 16 4.28 -20.97 26.41
C GLN A 16 5.67 -21.56 26.74
N GLN A 17 6.69 -21.30 25.92
CA GLN A 17 8.06 -21.78 26.13
C GLN A 17 8.82 -20.87 27.09
N ARG A 18 8.48 -20.96 28.39
CA ARG A 18 9.04 -20.12 29.45
C ARG A 18 10.47 -20.55 29.79
N ARG A 19 11.37 -19.59 30.00
CA ARG A 19 12.75 -19.82 30.46
C ARG A 19 12.90 -19.68 31.97
N LEU A 20 12.00 -18.95 32.61
CA LEU A 20 11.91 -18.77 34.07
C LEU A 20 10.58 -19.36 34.53
N ALA A 21 10.62 -20.23 35.55
CA ALA A 21 9.46 -20.97 36.00
C ALA A 21 8.33 -20.05 36.49
N ASP A 22 8.69 -18.97 37.18
CA ASP A 22 7.74 -18.02 37.78
C ASP A 22 7.23 -16.94 36.82
N ALA A 23 7.76 -16.89 35.58
CA ALA A 23 7.34 -15.90 34.61
C ALA A 23 5.96 -16.25 34.03
N LYS A 24 5.12 -15.21 33.87
CA LYS A 24 3.82 -15.29 33.18
C LYS A 24 3.85 -14.36 31.97
N VAL A 25 3.64 -14.92 30.78
CA VAL A 25 3.53 -14.17 29.53
C VAL A 25 2.12 -14.32 29.00
N GLN A 26 1.47 -13.20 28.66
CA GLN A 26 0.18 -13.17 28.00
C GLN A 26 0.33 -12.47 26.66
N LEU A 27 -0.21 -13.09 25.61
CA LEU A 27 -0.19 -12.54 24.25
C LEU A 27 -1.62 -12.16 23.84
N LYS A 28 -1.80 -10.87 23.53
CA LYS A 28 -2.96 -10.38 22.79
C LYS A 28 -2.51 -10.13 21.35
N PHE A 29 -3.16 -10.78 20.40
CA PHE A 29 -2.89 -10.60 18.98
C PHE A 29 -4.01 -9.76 18.37
N GLU A 30 -3.66 -8.63 17.75
CA GLU A 30 -4.62 -7.71 17.14
C GLU A 30 -4.22 -7.43 15.69
N VAL A 31 -5.10 -7.75 14.75
CA VAL A 31 -4.97 -7.31 13.36
C VAL A 31 -5.62 -5.94 13.26
N ARG A 32 -4.81 -4.88 13.26
CA ARG A 32 -5.31 -3.49 13.25
C ARG A 32 -5.57 -2.95 11.84
N ARG A 33 -4.74 -3.31 10.86
CA ARG A 33 -4.95 -2.98 9.45
C ARG A 33 -4.90 -4.27 8.62
N PRO A 34 -5.87 -4.49 7.72
CA PRO A 34 -5.81 -5.58 6.76
C PRO A 34 -4.66 -5.34 5.76
N PRO A 35 -4.18 -6.38 5.07
CA PRO A 35 -3.24 -6.22 3.98
C PRO A 35 -3.96 -5.62 2.76
N LEU A 36 -3.27 -4.75 2.01
CA LEU A 36 -3.70 -4.38 0.66
C LEU A 36 -3.14 -5.42 -0.31
N GLU A 37 -4.01 -6.28 -0.84
CA GLU A 37 -3.62 -7.33 -1.79
C GLU A 37 -3.58 -6.78 -3.22
N ALA A 38 -2.49 -7.02 -3.94
CA ALA A 38 -2.36 -6.67 -5.35
C ALA A 38 -3.14 -7.66 -6.22
N THR A 39 -4.45 -7.42 -6.37
CA THR A 39 -5.35 -8.21 -7.21
C THR A 39 -5.05 -8.01 -8.70
N ASP A 40 -5.50 -8.93 -9.56
CA ASP A 40 -5.34 -8.79 -11.02
C ASP A 40 -5.96 -7.51 -11.57
N ALA A 41 -7.10 -7.10 -11.01
CA ALA A 41 -7.76 -5.83 -11.36
C ALA A 41 -6.90 -4.62 -10.98
N SER A 42 -6.27 -4.63 -9.79
CA SER A 42 -5.40 -3.54 -9.33
C SER A 42 -4.13 -3.48 -10.19
N ARG A 43 -3.52 -4.63 -10.51
CA ARG A 43 -2.38 -4.69 -11.45
C ARG A 43 -2.74 -4.20 -12.86
N ALA A 44 -3.96 -4.48 -13.32
CA ALA A 44 -4.42 -3.97 -14.60
C ALA A 44 -4.59 -2.44 -14.60
N LEU A 45 -5.02 -1.87 -13.46
CA LEU A 45 -5.10 -0.42 -13.27
C LEU A 45 -3.70 0.21 -13.13
N ASP A 46 -2.77 -0.44 -12.42
CA ASP A 46 -1.37 -0.01 -12.32
C ASP A 46 -0.71 0.06 -13.71
N LYS A 47 -0.94 -0.94 -14.56
CA LYS A 47 -0.44 -0.95 -15.95
C LYS A 47 -1.00 0.21 -16.77
N ARG A 48 -2.29 0.55 -16.59
CA ARG A 48 -2.87 1.77 -17.20
C ARG A 48 -2.17 3.02 -16.69
N ALA A 49 -2.01 3.14 -15.37
CA ALA A 49 -1.34 4.29 -14.76
C ALA A 49 0.11 4.44 -15.27
N GLN A 50 0.85 3.34 -15.44
CA GLN A 50 2.17 3.37 -16.06
C GLN A 50 2.14 3.83 -17.52
N ALA A 51 1.19 3.35 -18.32
CA ALA A 51 1.04 3.76 -19.72
C ALA A 51 0.74 5.27 -19.83
N ILE A 52 -0.16 5.78 -19.00
CA ILE A 52 -0.47 7.22 -18.90
C ILE A 52 0.78 8.02 -18.52
N TYR A 53 1.54 7.56 -17.52
CA TYR A 53 2.75 8.25 -17.08
C TYR A 53 3.86 8.25 -18.15
N ALA A 54 3.83 7.27 -19.06
CA ALA A 54 4.75 7.19 -20.19
C ALA A 54 4.39 8.13 -21.35
N GLU A 55 3.17 8.66 -21.43
CA GLU A 55 2.76 9.63 -22.46
C GLU A 55 3.65 10.89 -22.49
N PRO A 56 4.01 11.53 -21.36
CA PRO A 56 5.02 12.60 -21.31
C PRO A 56 6.47 12.10 -21.32
N GLY A 57 6.73 10.81 -21.61
CA GLY A 57 8.07 10.23 -21.62
C GLY A 57 8.65 9.91 -20.23
N LEU A 58 7.81 9.81 -19.20
CA LEU A 58 8.24 9.51 -17.83
C LEU A 58 8.07 8.03 -17.49
N THR A 59 8.88 7.54 -16.55
CA THR A 59 8.78 6.16 -16.07
C THR A 59 8.30 6.15 -14.62
N MET A 60 7.42 5.19 -14.31
CA MET A 60 6.91 4.97 -12.95
C MET A 60 7.15 3.52 -12.55
N GLN A 61 7.72 3.34 -11.36
CA GLN A 61 7.87 2.03 -10.74
C GLN A 61 6.58 1.69 -9.99
N VAL A 62 6.13 0.45 -10.15
CA VAL A 62 5.06 -0.15 -9.36
C VAL A 62 5.73 -1.12 -8.39
N ALA A 63 5.47 -0.96 -7.10
CA ALA A 63 6.01 -1.88 -6.09
C ALA A 63 5.22 -3.20 -6.14
N GLU A 64 5.86 -4.26 -6.64
CA GLU A 64 5.23 -5.60 -6.71
C GLU A 64 5.41 -6.42 -5.42
N VAL A 65 6.16 -5.89 -4.46
CA VAL A 65 6.42 -6.50 -3.16
C VAL A 65 5.83 -5.63 -2.05
N ALA A 66 5.49 -6.25 -0.92
CA ALA A 66 5.03 -5.53 0.25
C ALA A 66 6.10 -4.54 0.72
N THR A 67 5.78 -3.24 0.72
CA THR A 67 6.70 -2.15 1.07
C THR A 67 6.73 -1.82 2.56
N GLY A 68 5.86 -2.45 3.36
CA GLY A 68 5.66 -2.12 4.77
C GLY A 68 4.87 -0.82 4.95
N GLY A 69 4.20 -0.68 6.10
CA GLY A 69 3.27 0.42 6.35
C GLY A 69 1.90 0.17 5.71
N GLY A 70 0.82 0.53 6.43
CA GLY A 70 -0.55 0.38 5.94
C GLY A 70 -1.21 1.73 5.77
N THR A 71 -1.84 1.97 4.62
CA THR A 71 -2.66 3.16 4.34
C THR A 71 -4.15 2.83 4.45
N ASP A 72 -5.01 3.78 4.14
CA ASP A 72 -6.47 3.56 4.11
C ASP A 72 -6.92 2.76 2.89
N ALA A 73 -6.05 2.62 1.87
CA ALA A 73 -6.28 1.78 0.71
C ALA A 73 -6.59 0.33 1.10
N SER A 74 -5.99 -0.19 2.18
CA SER A 74 -6.28 -1.57 2.61
C SER A 74 -7.70 -1.75 3.15
N PHE A 75 -8.27 -0.73 3.79
CA PHE A 75 -9.67 -0.74 4.20
C PHE A 75 -10.60 -0.53 3.01
N ALA A 76 -10.26 0.41 2.12
CA ALA A 76 -11.02 0.64 0.90
C ALA A 76 -11.13 -0.63 0.05
N ALA A 77 -10.02 -1.37 -0.11
CA ALA A 77 -9.98 -2.63 -0.86
C ALA A 77 -10.87 -3.73 -0.28
N MET A 78 -11.22 -3.69 1.02
CA MET A 78 -12.16 -4.67 1.59
C MET A 78 -13.61 -4.44 1.15
N GLN A 79 -13.97 -3.21 0.81
CA GLN A 79 -15.35 -2.83 0.50
C GLN A 79 -15.56 -2.44 -0.97
N ALA A 80 -14.48 -2.10 -1.66
CA ALA A 80 -14.51 -1.67 -3.04
C ALA A 80 -15.00 -2.81 -3.95
N ARG A 81 -15.88 -2.46 -4.90
CA ARG A 81 -16.25 -3.34 -6.01
C ARG A 81 -15.22 -3.29 -7.14
N GLY A 82 -14.46 -2.20 -7.22
CA GLY A 82 -13.43 -1.97 -8.23
C GLY A 82 -12.01 -2.16 -7.69
N PRO A 83 -10.99 -2.06 -8.57
CA PRO A 83 -9.59 -2.09 -8.15
C PRO A 83 -9.25 -0.92 -7.22
N VAL A 84 -8.30 -1.14 -6.31
CA VAL A 84 -7.76 -0.11 -5.42
C VAL A 84 -6.24 -0.11 -5.60
N ILE A 85 -5.71 1.06 -5.97
CA ILE A 85 -4.26 1.31 -6.10
C ILE A 85 -3.89 2.51 -5.20
N GLU A 86 -2.61 2.64 -4.87
CA GLU A 86 -2.05 3.63 -3.95
C GLU A 86 -0.74 4.20 -4.54
N GLY A 87 -0.17 5.24 -3.92
CA GLY A 87 1.12 5.81 -4.29
C GLY A 87 1.02 6.83 -5.41
N LEU A 88 -0.17 7.39 -5.64
CA LEU A 88 -0.42 8.39 -6.68
C LEU A 88 -0.07 9.82 -6.25
N GLY A 89 0.30 10.02 -4.99
CA GLY A 89 0.68 11.31 -4.43
C GLY A 89 2.01 11.85 -4.97
N LEU A 90 2.41 13.01 -4.44
CA LEU A 90 3.68 13.64 -4.77
C LEU A 90 4.85 12.78 -4.29
N THR A 91 5.94 12.81 -5.05
CA THR A 91 7.19 12.18 -4.62
C THR A 91 7.84 13.07 -3.57
N GLY A 92 8.34 12.49 -2.49
CA GLY A 92 8.98 13.21 -1.40
C GLY A 92 9.90 12.33 -0.58
N PHE A 93 10.41 12.88 0.51
CA PHE A 93 11.25 12.17 1.48
C PHE A 93 11.04 12.76 2.87
N GLY A 94 11.48 12.04 3.91
CA GLY A 94 11.49 12.52 5.30
C GLY A 94 10.22 12.20 6.09
N ALA A 95 9.10 11.90 5.42
CA ALA A 95 7.86 11.47 6.09
C ALA A 95 8.13 10.27 7.02
N HIS A 96 7.60 10.34 8.25
CA HIS A 96 7.83 9.35 9.32
C HIS A 96 9.30 9.18 9.76
N SER A 97 10.15 10.20 9.58
CA SER A 97 11.55 10.18 10.02
C SER A 97 11.92 11.45 10.80
N ASN A 98 13.17 11.55 11.25
CA ASN A 98 13.73 12.77 11.83
C ASN A 98 14.36 13.70 10.78
N ASP A 99 14.44 13.26 9.52
CA ASP A 99 14.92 14.09 8.42
C ASP A 99 13.85 15.14 8.08
N ALA A 100 14.28 16.27 7.51
CA ALA A 100 13.36 17.30 7.07
C ALA A 100 12.45 16.75 5.96
N GLU A 101 11.14 16.78 6.20
CA GLU A 101 10.15 16.36 5.22
C GLU A 101 10.04 17.36 4.07
N TYR A 102 10.03 16.86 2.84
CA TYR A 102 9.84 17.67 1.64
C TYR A 102 9.16 16.90 0.51
N VAL A 103 8.65 17.65 -0.46
CA VAL A 103 8.16 17.14 -1.74
C VAL A 103 9.07 17.57 -2.88
N ASP A 104 9.27 16.70 -3.86
CA ASP A 104 9.94 17.06 -5.10
C ASP A 104 8.98 17.86 -5.98
N ILE A 105 9.23 19.17 -6.11
CA ILE A 105 8.41 20.10 -6.92
C ILE A 105 8.29 19.62 -8.37
N ARG A 106 9.32 18.93 -8.90
CA ARG A 106 9.29 18.38 -10.27
C ARG A 106 8.27 17.26 -10.43
N SER A 107 7.82 16.65 -9.33
CA SER A 107 6.79 15.60 -9.34
C SER A 107 5.36 16.15 -9.41
N ILE A 108 5.15 17.44 -9.12
CA ILE A 108 3.80 18.03 -9.03
C ILE A 108 3.04 17.90 -10.35
N ALA A 109 3.56 18.50 -11.43
CA ALA A 109 2.88 18.47 -12.71
C ALA A 109 2.71 17.04 -13.28
N PRO A 110 3.73 16.17 -13.27
CA PRO A 110 3.57 14.77 -13.67
C PRO A 110 2.52 13.99 -12.89
N ARG A 111 2.47 14.14 -11.56
CA ARG A 111 1.50 13.42 -10.71
C ARG A 111 0.08 13.93 -10.90
N LEU A 112 -0.10 15.23 -11.08
CA LEU A 112 -1.40 15.80 -11.45
C LEU A 112 -1.86 15.31 -12.83
N TYR A 113 -0.95 15.26 -13.81
CA TYR A 113 -1.24 14.68 -15.13
C TYR A 113 -1.72 13.23 -15.02
N LEU A 114 -0.97 12.40 -14.28
CA LEU A 114 -1.32 11.01 -14.04
C LEU A 114 -2.73 10.86 -13.47
N VAL A 115 -3.02 11.55 -12.35
CA VAL A 115 -4.30 11.40 -11.65
C VAL A 115 -5.45 11.91 -12.51
N ALA A 116 -5.30 13.05 -13.19
CA ALA A 116 -6.33 13.60 -14.06
C ALA A 116 -6.63 12.68 -15.25
N ARG A 117 -5.59 12.19 -15.94
CA ARG A 117 -5.73 11.23 -17.05
C ARG A 117 -6.34 9.92 -16.61
N LEU A 118 -5.94 9.40 -15.45
CA LEU A 118 -6.48 8.16 -14.92
C LEU A 118 -7.98 8.32 -14.61
N ILE A 119 -8.39 9.43 -13.98
CA ILE A 119 -9.81 9.74 -13.72
C ILE A 119 -10.61 9.85 -15.02
N MET A 120 -10.08 10.56 -16.02
CA MET A 120 -10.73 10.69 -17.34
C MET A 120 -10.94 9.31 -17.99
N GLU A 121 -9.89 8.51 -18.07
CA GLU A 121 -9.94 7.19 -18.70
C GLU A 121 -10.92 6.24 -18.00
N ILE A 122 -10.90 6.16 -16.66
CA ILE A 122 -11.79 5.25 -15.92
C ILE A 122 -13.25 5.73 -15.90
N SER A 123 -13.49 7.04 -16.04
CA SER A 123 -14.84 7.60 -16.06
C SER A 123 -15.50 7.49 -17.44
N GLY A 124 -14.78 7.00 -18.46
CA GLY A 124 -15.25 7.02 -19.84
C GLY A 124 -15.33 8.43 -20.44
N ALA A 125 -14.73 9.42 -19.77
CA ALA A 125 -14.59 10.77 -20.30
C ALA A 125 -13.38 10.74 -21.25
N ASN A 126 -13.63 10.46 -22.52
CA ASN A 126 -12.62 10.67 -23.55
C ASN A 126 -12.34 12.18 -23.65
N PRO A 127 -11.09 12.65 -23.55
CA PRO A 127 -10.72 13.96 -24.07
C PRO A 127 -10.87 14.02 -25.59
#